data_AF-A0A2N2ERH0-F1
#
_entry.id   AF-A0A2N2ERH0-F1
#
_cell.length_a   1.000
_cell.length_b   1.000
_cell.length_c   1.000
_cell.angle_alpha   90.00
_cell.angle_beta   90.00
_cell.angle_gamma   90.00
#
_symmetry.space_group_name_H-M   'P 1'
#
loop_
_entity.id
_entity.type
_entity.pdbx_description
1 polymer ?
#
loop_
_entity_poly.entity_id
_entity_poly.type
_entity_poly.pdbx_seq_one_letter_code
_entity_poly.pdbx_strand_id
1 'polypeptide(L)'
;MATKGIFRVECPHCGEGFDADFWTVVRGDRDHDVKELILSGEFDLLVCPKCEEMVQHEEPFLYIDPHRDLLAFVMPESYEAEKEKWVARMNADYEPVKASLFAGQGLTAAPLYLFGLGQLIARLENDRDREEETDVMEFMAREEGLRLVPVNPVAAREMDIPFSLPMPAGLFSRAAALKAAEGLFAKNDALPRLKKLLEALKAGKDDTIPFVKI
;
A
#
# COMPACT_ATOMS: atom_id res chain seq x y z
N MET A 1 13.45 9.13 -1.70
CA MET A 1 13.44 10.56 -1.98
C MET A 1 12.67 10.70 -3.24
N ALA A 2 11.55 11.41 -3.14
CA ALA A 2 10.67 11.64 -4.26
C ALA A 2 11.38 12.51 -5.31
N THR A 3 11.04 12.28 -6.57
CA THR A 3 11.63 12.99 -7.71
C THR A 3 10.54 13.80 -8.39
N LYS A 4 10.85 15.04 -8.78
CA LYS A 4 9.94 15.90 -9.54
C LYS A 4 10.34 15.99 -11.00
N GLY A 5 9.36 16.13 -11.88
CA GLY A 5 9.49 16.56 -13.27
C GLY A 5 8.70 17.84 -13.50
N ILE A 6 9.04 18.57 -14.56
CA ILE A 6 8.33 19.79 -14.96
C ILE A 6 7.46 19.44 -16.16
N PHE A 7 6.17 19.73 -16.08
CA PHE A 7 5.20 19.49 -17.14
C PHE A 7 4.41 20.77 -17.42
N ARG A 8 4.06 20.97 -18.69
CA ARG A 8 3.24 22.10 -19.11
C ARG A 8 1.77 21.74 -18.98
N VAL A 9 1.05 22.50 -18.17
CA VAL A 9 -0.37 22.35 -17.87
C VAL A 9 -1.15 23.47 -18.52
N GLU A 10 -2.34 23.18 -19.03
CA GLU A 10 -3.27 24.19 -19.53
C GLU A 10 -4.40 24.39 -18.53
N CYS A 11 -4.61 25.64 -18.09
CA CYS A 11 -5.68 25.95 -17.14
C CYS A 11 -7.06 25.81 -17.80
N PRO A 12 -7.97 24.95 -17.31
CA PRO A 12 -9.30 24.78 -17.89
C PRO A 12 -10.21 26.01 -17.73
N HIS A 13 -9.89 26.93 -16.81
CA HIS A 13 -10.70 28.13 -16.53
C HIS A 13 -10.35 29.32 -17.44
N CYS A 14 -9.06 29.54 -17.72
CA CYS A 14 -8.59 30.72 -18.46
C CYS A 14 -7.78 30.41 -19.73
N GLY A 15 -7.48 29.13 -19.99
CA GLY A 15 -6.72 28.66 -21.15
C GLY A 15 -5.22 28.99 -21.10
N GLU A 16 -4.70 29.53 -19.99
CA GLU A 16 -3.28 29.83 -19.87
C GLU A 16 -2.47 28.55 -19.66
N GLY A 17 -1.40 28.40 -20.44
CA GLY A 17 -0.44 27.32 -20.26
C GLY A 17 0.67 27.74 -19.30
N PHE A 18 0.96 26.94 -18.28
CA PHE A 18 2.03 27.19 -17.31
C PHE A 18 2.79 25.90 -16.98
N ASP A 19 4.04 26.05 -16.57
CA ASP A 19 4.87 24.92 -16.15
C ASP A 19 4.64 24.66 -14.65
N ALA A 20 4.42 23.39 -14.30
CA ALA A 20 4.21 22.95 -12.94
C ALA A 20 5.11 21.75 -12.59
N ASP A 21 5.48 21.66 -11.32
CA ASP A 21 6.26 20.56 -10.78
C ASP A 21 5.35 19.39 -10.39
N PHE A 22 5.59 18.22 -10.97
CA PHE A 22 4.88 16.98 -10.65
C PHE A 22 5.83 15.95 -10.06
N TRP A 23 5.39 15.27 -9.02
CA TRP A 23 6.11 14.12 -8.49
C TRP A 23 6.00 12.95 -9.47
N THR A 24 7.14 12.43 -9.93
CA THR A 24 7.20 11.30 -10.88
C THR A 24 7.55 9.98 -10.19
N VAL A 25 8.20 10.04 -9.02
CA VAL A 25 8.46 8.89 -8.14
C VAL A 25 8.22 9.32 -6.71
N VAL A 26 7.46 8.53 -5.96
CA VAL A 26 7.13 8.77 -4.54
C VAL A 26 7.53 7.55 -3.71
N ARG A 27 8.31 7.75 -2.64
CA ARG A 27 8.67 6.69 -1.68
C ARG A 27 7.77 6.77 -0.47
N GLY A 28 6.73 5.94 -0.40
CA GLY A 28 5.82 5.88 0.73
C GLY A 28 6.47 5.53 2.08
N ASP A 29 7.62 4.85 2.03
CA ASP A 29 8.43 4.51 3.21
C ASP A 29 9.30 5.66 3.74
N ARG A 30 9.45 6.77 3.00
CA ARG A 30 10.37 7.87 3.35
C ARG A 30 9.77 9.26 3.23
N ASP A 31 8.93 9.48 2.22
CA ASP A 31 8.39 10.77 1.84
C ASP A 31 6.98 10.92 2.45
N HIS A 32 6.90 10.94 3.79
CA HIS A 32 5.63 10.93 4.53
C HIS A 32 4.74 12.12 4.18
N ASP A 33 5.30 13.32 4.05
CA ASP A 33 4.54 14.53 3.68
C ASP A 33 3.87 14.37 2.31
N VAL A 34 4.55 13.73 1.34
CA VAL A 34 4.00 13.49 0.01
C VAL A 34 2.90 12.41 0.05
N LYS A 35 3.06 11.40 0.92
CA LYS A 35 2.02 10.40 1.16
C LYS A 35 0.75 11.04 1.75
N GLU A 36 0.88 12.00 2.65
CA GLU A 36 -0.27 12.73 3.21
C GLU A 36 -0.95 13.62 2.15
N LEU A 37 -0.19 14.24 1.23
CA LEU A 37 -0.78 14.94 0.07
C LEU A 37 -1.58 13.99 -0.83
N ILE A 38 -1.12 12.76 -1.02
CA ILE A 38 -1.89 11.73 -1.74
C ILE A 38 -3.17 11.41 -0.98
N LEU A 39 -3.09 11.10 0.30
CA LEU A 39 -4.25 10.72 1.13
C LEU A 39 -5.29 11.82 1.26
N SER A 40 -4.88 13.09 1.26
CA SER A 40 -5.78 14.25 1.31
C SER A 40 -6.38 14.62 -0.05
N GLY A 41 -5.88 14.06 -1.15
CA GLY A 41 -6.30 14.43 -2.50
C GLY A 41 -5.73 15.77 -2.99
N GLU A 42 -4.69 16.28 -2.33
CA GLU A 42 -4.03 17.54 -2.68
C GLU A 42 -2.79 17.33 -3.58
N PHE A 43 -2.44 16.08 -3.88
CA PHE A 43 -1.22 15.71 -4.61
C PHE A 43 -1.15 16.26 -6.05
N ASP A 44 -2.28 16.32 -6.73
CA ASP A 44 -2.44 16.74 -8.12
C ASP A 44 -3.16 18.10 -8.25
N LEU A 45 -3.28 18.83 -7.13
CA LEU A 45 -3.94 20.12 -7.05
C LEU A 45 -2.94 21.25 -7.28
N LEU A 46 -3.23 22.07 -8.28
CA LEU A 46 -2.43 23.22 -8.69
C LEU A 46 -3.22 24.51 -8.55
N VAL A 47 -2.53 25.64 -8.43
CA VAL A 47 -3.12 26.98 -8.49
C VAL A 47 -2.63 27.67 -9.76
N CYS A 48 -3.57 28.11 -10.60
CA CYS A 48 -3.21 28.82 -11.83
C CYS A 48 -2.57 30.19 -11.50
N PRO A 49 -1.38 30.51 -12.02
CA PRO A 49 -0.73 31.79 -11.71
C PRO A 49 -1.41 33.02 -12.32
N LYS A 50 -2.37 32.83 -13.25
CA LYS A 50 -3.06 33.92 -13.95
C LYS A 50 -4.44 34.24 -13.36
N CYS A 51 -5.24 33.21 -13.08
CA CYS A 51 -6.61 33.38 -12.59
C CYS A 51 -6.81 32.93 -11.14
N GLU A 52 -5.77 32.40 -10.50
CA GLU A 52 -5.77 31.93 -9.10
C GLU A 52 -6.77 30.79 -8.81
N GLU A 53 -7.45 30.27 -9.83
CA GLU A 53 -8.32 29.10 -9.71
C GLU A 53 -7.51 27.82 -9.47
N MET A 54 -8.11 26.94 -8.68
CA MET A 54 -7.59 25.60 -8.44
C MET A 54 -7.83 24.70 -9.65
N VAL A 55 -6.80 23.95 -10.04
CA VAL A 55 -6.81 23.05 -11.19
C VAL A 55 -6.31 21.69 -10.74
N GLN A 56 -7.11 20.65 -10.94
CA GLN A 56 -6.63 19.27 -10.82
C GLN A 56 -6.03 18.83 -12.15
N HIS A 57 -4.81 18.30 -12.11
CA HIS A 57 -4.14 17.79 -13.29
C HIS A 57 -3.33 16.54 -12.92
N GLU A 58 -3.72 15.39 -13.47
CA GLU A 58 -3.05 14.13 -13.18
C GLU A 58 -1.90 13.89 -14.16
N GLU A 59 -0.72 13.56 -13.62
CA GLU A 59 0.42 13.05 -14.39
C GLU A 59 0.80 11.65 -13.92
N PRO A 60 1.29 10.77 -14.82
CA PRO A 60 1.76 9.44 -14.43
C PRO A 60 2.90 9.50 -13.43
N PHE A 61 2.82 8.69 -12.36
CA PHE A 61 3.90 8.57 -11.39
C PHE A 61 4.03 7.15 -10.82
N LEU A 62 5.20 6.88 -10.23
CA LEU A 62 5.51 5.62 -9.58
C LEU A 62 5.44 5.77 -8.06
N TYR A 63 4.57 5.01 -7.40
CA TYR A 63 4.53 4.89 -5.94
C TYR A 63 5.25 3.62 -5.49
N ILE A 64 6.15 3.73 -4.52
CA ILE A 64 6.93 2.61 -4.00
C ILE A 64 6.92 2.64 -2.47
N ASP A 65 6.50 1.55 -1.84
CA ASP A 65 6.57 1.33 -0.40
C ASP A 65 7.06 -0.11 -0.11
N PRO A 66 8.38 -0.27 0.10
CA PRO A 66 9.00 -1.53 0.50
C PRO A 66 8.46 -2.18 1.77
N HIS A 67 8.11 -1.37 2.79
CA HIS A 67 7.63 -1.90 4.07
C HIS A 67 6.27 -2.58 3.90
N ARG A 68 5.47 -2.05 2.99
CA ARG A 68 4.15 -2.59 2.63
C ARG A 68 4.17 -3.47 1.39
N ASP A 69 5.34 -3.81 0.86
CA ASP A 69 5.49 -4.57 -0.39
C ASP A 69 4.56 -4.06 -1.51
N LEU A 70 4.61 -2.75 -1.75
CA LEU A 70 3.71 -2.06 -2.67
C LEU A 70 4.53 -1.31 -3.72
N LEU A 71 4.26 -1.63 -4.98
CA LEU A 71 4.75 -0.93 -6.16
C LEU A 71 3.54 -0.63 -7.03
N ALA A 72 3.29 0.63 -7.33
CA ALA A 72 2.14 1.04 -8.14
C ALA A 72 2.53 2.07 -9.18
N PHE A 73 2.22 1.77 -10.44
CA PHE A 73 2.15 2.77 -11.51
C PHE A 73 0.77 3.41 -11.44
N VAL A 74 0.75 4.70 -11.11
CA VAL A 74 -0.49 5.49 -11.05
C VAL A 74 -0.58 6.32 -12.30
N MET A 75 -1.64 6.09 -13.07
CA MET A 75 -1.91 6.76 -14.34
C MET A 75 -3.09 7.72 -14.16
N PRO A 76 -3.21 8.73 -15.02
CA PRO A 76 -4.43 9.54 -15.08
C PRO A 76 -5.67 8.68 -15.31
N GLU A 77 -6.80 9.03 -14.67
CA GLU A 77 -8.09 8.36 -14.83
C GLU A 77 -8.55 8.39 -16.30
N SER A 78 -8.21 9.47 -17.02
CA SER A 78 -8.48 9.60 -18.46
C SER A 78 -7.89 8.45 -19.31
N TYR A 79 -6.88 7.74 -18.82
CA TYR A 79 -6.24 6.64 -19.53
C TYR A 79 -6.97 5.30 -19.35
N GLU A 80 -7.98 5.23 -18.48
CA GLU A 80 -8.69 4.00 -18.15
C GLU A 80 -9.38 3.36 -19.37
N ALA A 81 -9.92 4.19 -20.28
CA ALA A 81 -10.56 3.70 -21.51
C ALA A 81 -9.60 2.90 -22.41
N GLU A 82 -8.30 3.19 -22.34
CA GLU A 82 -7.22 2.51 -23.07
C GLU A 82 -6.33 1.69 -22.12
N LYS A 83 -6.85 1.22 -20.98
CA LYS A 83 -6.05 0.56 -19.92
C LYS A 83 -5.13 -0.54 -20.43
N GLU A 84 -5.59 -1.39 -21.35
CA GLU A 84 -4.82 -2.55 -21.83
C GLU A 84 -3.56 -2.11 -22.58
N LYS A 85 -3.67 -1.05 -23.39
CA LYS A 85 -2.55 -0.45 -24.11
C LYS A 85 -1.54 0.15 -23.14
N TRP A 86 -2.00 0.87 -22.13
CA TRP A 86 -1.13 1.51 -21.14
C TRP A 86 -0.44 0.47 -20.24
N VAL A 87 -1.17 -0.53 -19.77
CA VAL A 87 -0.61 -1.65 -19.00
C VAL A 87 0.41 -2.43 -19.81
N ALA A 88 0.15 -2.71 -21.09
CA ALA A 88 1.11 -3.41 -21.95
C ALA A 88 2.39 -2.59 -22.15
N ARG A 89 2.27 -1.29 -22.40
CA ARG A 89 3.41 -0.37 -22.53
C ARG A 89 4.23 -0.33 -21.25
N MET A 90 3.59 -0.16 -20.09
CA MET A 90 4.29 -0.09 -18.81
C MET A 90 4.94 -1.41 -18.42
N ASN A 91 4.31 -2.55 -18.69
CA ASN A 91 4.98 -3.85 -18.51
C ASN A 91 6.24 -3.97 -19.38
N ALA A 92 6.19 -3.51 -20.63
CA ALA A 92 7.35 -3.54 -21.52
C ALA A 92 8.49 -2.61 -21.02
N ASP A 93 8.14 -1.45 -20.46
CA ASP A 93 9.11 -0.51 -19.87
C ASP A 93 9.64 -1.00 -18.50
N TYR A 94 8.82 -1.73 -17.74
CA TYR A 94 9.13 -2.23 -16.40
C TYR A 94 9.99 -3.49 -16.41
N GLU A 95 9.71 -4.46 -17.29
CA GLU A 95 10.40 -5.76 -17.29
C GLU A 95 11.94 -5.64 -17.36
N PRO A 96 12.53 -4.75 -18.18
CA PRO A 96 13.98 -4.55 -18.24
C PRO A 96 14.60 -3.99 -16.95
N VAL A 97 13.83 -3.20 -16.19
CA VAL A 97 14.30 -2.51 -14.98
C VAL A 97 13.86 -3.18 -13.68
N LYS A 98 13.00 -4.19 -13.76
CA LYS A 98 12.48 -4.94 -12.61
C LYS A 98 13.60 -5.47 -11.72
N ALA A 99 14.62 -6.11 -12.28
CA ALA A 99 15.71 -6.67 -11.47
C ALA A 99 16.47 -5.59 -10.68
N SER A 100 16.67 -4.40 -11.25
CA SER A 100 17.38 -3.29 -10.58
C SER A 100 16.51 -2.55 -9.58
N LEU A 101 15.21 -2.41 -9.85
CA LEU A 101 14.24 -1.82 -8.92
C LEU A 101 14.09 -2.67 -7.65
N PHE A 102 14.11 -4.00 -7.79
CA PHE A 102 13.92 -4.93 -6.67
C PHE A 102 15.22 -5.23 -5.92
N ALA A 103 16.38 -5.07 -6.58
CA ALA A 103 17.68 -5.27 -5.96
C ALA A 103 17.86 -4.37 -4.72
N GLY A 104 17.84 -5.00 -3.53
CA GLY A 104 18.05 -4.31 -2.26
C GLY A 104 16.85 -3.51 -1.73
N GLN A 105 15.69 -3.56 -2.39
CA GLN A 105 14.48 -2.83 -1.95
C GLN A 105 13.45 -3.71 -1.22
N GLY A 106 13.64 -5.03 -1.11
CA GLY A 106 12.76 -5.89 -0.30
C GLY A 106 11.32 -6.05 -0.82
N LEU A 107 11.04 -5.55 -2.03
CA LEU A 107 9.80 -5.78 -2.76
C LEU A 107 9.77 -7.23 -3.28
N THR A 108 8.60 -7.85 -3.24
CA THR A 108 8.31 -9.16 -3.82
C THR A 108 7.01 -9.17 -4.63
N ALA A 109 6.15 -8.17 -4.44
CA ALA A 109 4.90 -8.02 -5.16
C ALA A 109 5.08 -7.64 -6.64
N ALA A 110 4.13 -8.07 -7.47
CA ALA A 110 3.99 -7.55 -8.83
C ALA A 110 3.50 -6.09 -8.78
N PRO A 111 3.87 -5.25 -9.77
CA PRO A 111 3.41 -3.88 -9.81
C PRO A 111 1.89 -3.82 -10.00
N LEU A 112 1.26 -2.91 -9.29
CA LEU A 112 -0.13 -2.52 -9.52
C LEU A 112 -0.16 -1.46 -10.62
N TYR A 113 -1.18 -1.53 -11.46
CA TYR A 113 -1.48 -0.50 -12.46
C TYR A 113 -2.81 0.13 -12.07
N LEU A 114 -2.74 1.37 -11.61
CA LEU A 114 -3.88 2.12 -11.07
C LEU A 114 -4.21 3.26 -12.03
N PHE A 115 -5.50 3.52 -12.22
CA PHE A 115 -6.00 4.62 -13.06
C PHE A 115 -6.80 5.58 -12.19
N GLY A 116 -6.29 6.80 -12.05
CA GLY A 116 -6.75 7.81 -11.12
C GLY A 116 -6.10 7.70 -9.74
N LEU A 117 -5.93 8.85 -9.08
CA LEU A 117 -5.36 8.93 -7.73
C LEU A 117 -6.21 8.18 -6.69
N GLY A 118 -7.54 8.19 -6.86
CA GLY A 118 -8.50 7.58 -5.93
C GLY A 118 -8.27 6.09 -5.67
N GLN A 119 -7.79 5.32 -6.66
CA GLN A 119 -7.47 3.91 -6.47
C GLN A 119 -6.27 3.70 -5.53
N LEU A 120 -5.27 4.58 -5.62
CA LEU A 120 -4.14 4.55 -4.70
C LEU A 120 -4.57 4.98 -3.30
N ILE A 121 -5.36 6.06 -3.17
CA ILE A 121 -5.88 6.53 -1.88
C ILE A 121 -6.63 5.40 -1.17
N ALA A 122 -7.61 4.79 -1.84
CA ALA A 122 -8.38 3.68 -1.26
C ALA A 122 -7.47 2.52 -0.83
N ARG A 123 -6.40 2.22 -1.58
CA ARG A 123 -5.42 1.20 -1.20
C ARG A 123 -4.66 1.59 0.07
N LEU A 124 -4.19 2.84 0.16
CA LEU A 124 -3.40 3.32 1.30
C LEU A 124 -4.25 3.46 2.56
N GLU A 125 -5.50 3.89 2.45
CA GLU A 125 -6.45 3.95 3.57
C GLU A 125 -6.75 2.56 4.13
N ASN A 126 -7.04 1.58 3.26
CA ASN A 126 -7.23 0.19 3.68
C ASN A 126 -6.00 -0.39 4.40
N ASP A 127 -4.80 -0.01 3.99
CA ASP A 127 -3.57 -0.41 4.66
C ASP A 127 -3.40 0.30 6.00
N ARG A 128 -3.76 1.59 6.10
CA ARG A 128 -3.74 2.36 7.36
C ARG A 128 -4.70 1.76 8.39
N ASP A 129 -5.94 1.46 7.99
CA ASP A 129 -6.93 0.83 8.87
C ASP A 129 -6.45 -0.54 9.39
N ARG A 130 -5.76 -1.30 8.53
CA ARG A 130 -5.17 -2.59 8.91
C ARG A 130 -3.98 -2.39 9.85
N GLU A 131 -3.16 -1.38 9.63
CA GLU A 131 -2.03 -1.02 10.50
C GLU A 131 -2.52 -0.66 11.91
N GLU A 132 -3.53 0.21 12.02
CA GLU A 132 -4.13 0.58 13.30
C GLU A 132 -4.66 -0.64 14.06
N GLU A 133 -5.40 -1.52 13.38
CA GLU A 133 -5.90 -2.75 13.99
C GLU A 133 -4.76 -3.72 14.36
N THR A 134 -3.72 -3.80 13.53
CA THR A 134 -2.51 -4.58 13.81
C THR A 134 -1.84 -4.05 15.07
N ASP A 135 -1.69 -2.74 15.22
CA ASP A 135 -1.05 -2.11 16.39
C ASP A 135 -1.79 -2.42 17.69
N VAL A 136 -3.13 -2.38 17.67
CA VAL A 136 -3.95 -2.78 18.83
C VAL A 136 -3.72 -4.25 19.17
N MET A 137 -3.74 -5.13 18.17
CA MET A 137 -3.46 -6.56 18.37
C MET A 137 -2.03 -6.79 18.91
N GLU A 138 -1.04 -6.10 18.35
CA GLU A 138 0.36 -6.20 18.76
C GLU A 138 0.58 -5.74 20.20
N PHE A 139 -0.07 -4.65 20.60
CA PHE A 139 -0.05 -4.17 21.97
C PHE A 139 -0.56 -5.25 22.93
N MET A 140 -1.73 -5.83 22.66
CA MET A 140 -2.29 -6.91 23.48
C MET A 140 -1.39 -8.16 23.49
N ALA A 141 -0.79 -8.50 22.34
CA ALA A 141 0.13 -9.64 22.25
C ALA A 141 1.38 -9.45 23.11
N ARG A 142 1.95 -8.24 23.13
CA ARG A 142 3.11 -7.90 23.96
C ARG A 142 2.80 -7.98 25.46
N GLU A 143 1.61 -7.56 25.88
CA GLU A 143 1.16 -7.70 27.28
C GLU A 143 1.08 -9.18 27.72
N GLU A 144 0.72 -10.08 26.80
CA GLU A 144 0.68 -11.52 27.04
C GLU A 144 2.05 -12.22 26.90
N GLY A 145 3.13 -11.47 26.64
CA GLY A 145 4.46 -12.03 26.39
C GLY A 145 4.56 -12.83 25.09
N LEU A 146 3.66 -12.61 24.14
CA LEU A 146 3.70 -13.23 22.82
C LEU A 146 4.73 -12.50 21.94
N ARG A 147 5.39 -13.25 21.07
CA ARG A 147 6.20 -12.69 19.99
C ARG A 147 5.32 -12.36 18.78
N LEU A 148 5.78 -11.39 18.00
CA LEU A 148 5.12 -10.94 16.78
C LEU A 148 5.95 -11.41 15.60
N VAL A 149 5.30 -12.09 14.66
CA VAL A 149 5.95 -12.54 13.42
C VAL A 149 5.36 -11.78 12.25
N PRO A 150 6.18 -11.17 11.38
CA PRO A 150 5.69 -10.39 10.26
C PRO A 150 4.92 -11.27 9.25
N VAL A 151 3.74 -10.80 8.87
CA VAL A 151 2.94 -11.36 7.78
C VAL A 151 3.40 -10.71 6.47
N ASN A 152 3.43 -11.47 5.39
CA ASN A 152 3.66 -10.91 4.05
C ASN A 152 2.54 -9.89 3.73
N PRO A 153 2.86 -8.62 3.42
CA PRO A 153 1.83 -7.61 3.18
C PRO A 153 0.87 -7.91 2.02
N VAL A 154 1.30 -8.65 1.00
CA VAL A 154 0.43 -9.08 -0.11
C VAL A 154 -0.59 -10.08 0.41
N ALA A 155 -0.14 -11.12 1.11
CA ALA A 155 -1.03 -12.13 1.69
C ALA A 155 -1.97 -11.52 2.74
N ALA A 156 -1.47 -10.56 3.55
CA ALA A 156 -2.28 -9.84 4.52
C ALA A 156 -3.46 -9.11 3.87
N ARG A 157 -3.25 -8.49 2.71
CA ARG A 157 -4.31 -7.82 1.94
C ARG A 157 -5.27 -8.80 1.29
N GLU A 158 -4.77 -9.86 0.65
CA GLU A 158 -5.61 -10.86 -0.02
C GLU A 158 -6.55 -11.59 0.95
N MET A 159 -6.07 -11.85 2.17
CA MET A 159 -6.84 -12.54 3.21
C MET A 159 -7.56 -11.57 4.17
N ASP A 160 -7.29 -10.27 4.02
CA ASP A 160 -7.70 -9.19 4.93
C ASP A 160 -7.46 -9.53 6.41
N ILE A 161 -6.21 -9.89 6.72
CA ILE A 161 -5.71 -10.22 8.06
C ILE A 161 -4.69 -9.17 8.52
N PRO A 162 -4.29 -9.12 9.82
CA PRO A 162 -3.30 -8.18 10.32
C PRO A 162 -1.91 -8.35 9.67
N PHE A 163 -1.07 -7.32 9.76
CA PHE A 163 0.30 -7.35 9.23
C PHE A 163 1.30 -8.12 10.11
N SER A 164 0.86 -8.59 11.29
CA SER A 164 1.66 -9.45 12.15
C SER A 164 0.82 -10.61 12.70
N LEU A 165 1.53 -11.67 13.09
CA LEU A 165 0.99 -12.89 13.64
C LEU A 165 1.46 -13.04 15.09
N PRO A 166 0.54 -13.04 16.08
CA PRO A 166 0.89 -13.30 17.47
C PRO A 166 1.22 -14.78 17.66
N MET A 167 2.30 -15.05 18.39
CA MET A 167 2.78 -16.42 18.58
C MET A 167 3.53 -16.58 19.89
N PRO A 168 3.44 -17.73 20.58
CA PRO A 168 4.24 -17.97 21.78
C PRO A 168 5.75 -18.00 21.48
N ALA A 169 6.56 -17.61 22.46
CA ALA A 169 8.01 -17.71 22.36
C ALA A 169 8.46 -19.18 22.21
N GLY A 170 9.41 -19.44 21.31
CA GLY A 170 9.98 -20.78 21.10
C GLY A 170 9.09 -21.79 20.36
N LEU A 171 7.85 -21.42 20.00
CA LEU A 171 6.94 -22.28 19.22
C LEU A 171 6.61 -21.62 17.89
N PHE A 172 6.79 -22.35 16.79
CA PHE A 172 6.34 -21.95 15.45
C PHE A 172 5.46 -23.05 14.87
N SER A 173 4.16 -22.99 15.16
CA SER A 173 3.17 -23.91 14.60
C SER A 173 1.83 -23.22 14.45
N ARG A 174 1.02 -23.70 13.50
CA ARG A 174 -0.35 -23.19 13.26
C ARG A 174 -1.19 -23.28 14.53
N ALA A 175 -1.12 -24.40 15.25
CA ALA A 175 -1.86 -24.59 16.49
C ALA A 175 -1.48 -23.58 17.59
N ALA A 176 -0.19 -23.25 17.71
CA ALA A 176 0.28 -22.27 18.68
C ALA A 176 -0.18 -20.85 18.32
N ALA A 177 -0.10 -20.48 17.04
CA ALA A 177 -0.59 -19.19 16.54
C ALA A 177 -2.11 -19.07 16.71
N LEU A 178 -2.87 -20.14 16.42
CA LEU A 178 -4.31 -20.17 16.60
C LEU A 178 -4.69 -19.94 18.07
N LYS A 179 -4.08 -20.67 19.00
CA LYS A 179 -4.35 -20.51 20.43
C LYS A 179 -4.03 -19.10 20.93
N ALA A 180 -2.93 -18.51 20.45
CA ALA A 180 -2.55 -17.14 20.78
C ALA A 180 -3.60 -16.13 20.27
N ALA A 181 -3.96 -16.22 18.99
CA ALA A 181 -4.98 -15.36 18.39
C ALA A 181 -6.35 -15.53 19.06
N GLU A 182 -6.75 -16.74 19.47
CA GLU A 182 -8.01 -16.98 20.18
C GLU A 182 -8.01 -16.31 21.55
N GLY A 183 -6.88 -16.38 22.26
CA GLY A 183 -6.70 -15.69 23.53
C GLY A 183 -6.82 -14.16 23.40
N LEU A 184 -6.25 -13.58 22.35
CA LEU A 184 -6.36 -12.14 22.09
C LEU A 184 -7.78 -11.74 21.67
N PHE A 185 -8.41 -12.52 20.79
CA PHE A 185 -9.77 -12.25 20.34
C PHE A 185 -10.79 -12.34 21.49
N ALA A 186 -10.57 -13.25 22.45
CA ALA A 186 -11.40 -13.33 23.65
C ALA A 186 -11.29 -12.09 24.56
N LYS A 187 -10.20 -11.31 24.46
CA LYS A 187 -10.02 -10.05 25.20
C LYS A 187 -10.57 -8.84 24.44
N ASN A 188 -10.53 -8.89 23.10
CA ASN A 188 -11.05 -7.85 22.24
C ASN A 188 -11.58 -8.46 20.94
N ASP A 189 -12.90 -8.64 20.89
CA ASP A 189 -13.63 -9.19 19.74
C ASP A 189 -14.03 -8.11 18.72
N ALA A 190 -13.72 -6.84 18.99
CA ALA A 190 -14.00 -5.71 18.11
C ALA A 190 -13.00 -5.59 16.94
N LEU A 191 -11.98 -6.45 16.88
CA LEU A 191 -10.96 -6.45 15.82
C LEU A 191 -11.38 -7.39 14.66
N PRO A 192 -11.95 -6.87 13.54
CA PRO A 192 -12.51 -7.70 12.48
C PRO A 192 -11.47 -8.53 11.72
N ARG A 193 -10.27 -8.01 11.48
CA ARG A 193 -9.17 -8.74 10.82
C ARG A 193 -8.53 -9.76 11.76
N LEU A 194 -8.52 -9.54 13.08
CA LEU A 194 -8.15 -10.60 14.02
C LEU A 194 -9.10 -11.79 13.92
N LYS A 195 -10.42 -11.55 13.76
CA LYS A 195 -11.39 -12.61 13.47
C LYS A 195 -11.06 -13.34 12.16
N LYS A 196 -10.74 -12.61 11.09
CA LYS A 196 -10.34 -13.22 9.80
C LYS A 196 -9.06 -14.04 9.92
N LEU A 197 -8.10 -13.59 10.73
CA LEU A 197 -6.89 -14.34 11.03
C LEU A 197 -7.21 -15.69 11.70
N LEU A 198 -8.16 -15.71 12.64
CA LEU A 198 -8.64 -16.95 13.25
C LEU A 198 -9.25 -17.89 12.23
N GLU A 199 -10.11 -17.37 11.36
CA GLU A 199 -10.76 -18.16 10.29
C GLU A 199 -9.71 -18.75 9.34
N ALA A 200 -8.71 -17.95 8.95
CA ALA A 200 -7.58 -18.40 8.13
C ALA A 200 -6.76 -19.52 8.79
N LEU A 201 -6.42 -19.38 10.08
CA LEU A 201 -5.68 -20.39 10.84
C LEU A 201 -6.50 -21.67 11.07
N LYS A 202 -7.83 -21.57 11.18
CA LYS A 202 -8.74 -22.72 11.31
C LYS A 202 -8.93 -23.47 10.00
N ALA A 203 -8.92 -22.77 8.86
CA ALA A 203 -9.07 -23.37 7.54
C ALA A 203 -7.84 -24.18 7.09
N GLY A 204 -6.65 -23.87 7.62
CA GLY A 204 -5.41 -24.61 7.35
C GLY A 204 -5.49 -26.06 7.81
N LYS A 205 -4.96 -26.98 6.98
CA LYS A 205 -4.92 -28.43 7.29
C LYS A 205 -3.57 -28.87 7.85
N ASP A 206 -2.48 -28.27 7.37
CA ASP A 206 -1.10 -28.57 7.80
C ASP A 206 -0.52 -27.50 8.74
N ASP A 207 0.57 -27.80 9.45
CA ASP A 207 1.22 -26.87 10.39
C ASP A 207 1.93 -25.68 9.70
N THR A 208 1.87 -25.61 8.37
CA THR A 208 2.39 -24.50 7.57
C THR A 208 1.48 -23.27 7.68
N ILE A 209 2.10 -22.09 7.78
CA ILE A 209 1.40 -20.81 7.80
C ILE A 209 1.81 -20.04 6.54
N PRO A 210 1.02 -20.09 5.46
CA PRO A 210 1.46 -19.70 4.11
C PRO A 210 1.66 -18.20 3.93
N PHE A 211 1.15 -17.38 4.86
CA PHE A 211 1.19 -15.92 4.78
C PHE A 211 2.29 -15.28 5.64
N VAL A 212 3.13 -16.07 6.32
CA VAL A 212 4.22 -15.54 7.15
C VAL A 212 5.48 -15.33 6.30
N LYS A 213 6.19 -14.21 6.54
CA LYS A 213 7.52 -13.96 5.95
C LYS A 213 8.55 -14.80 6.73
N ILE A 214 8.97 -15.94 6.19
CA ILE A 214 10.04 -16.81 6.76
C ILE A 214 11.40 -16.35 6.25
#